data_AF-A0A0K6FTN4-F1
#
_entry.id   AF-A0A0K6FTN4-F1
#
_cell.length_a   1.000
_cell.length_b   1.000
_cell.length_c   1.000
_cell.angle_alpha   90.00
_cell.angle_beta   90.00
_cell.angle_gamma   90.00
#
_symmetry.space_group_name_H-M   'P 1'
#
loop_
_entity.id
_entity.type
_entity.pdbx_description
1 polymer ?
#
loop_
_entity_poly.entity_id
_entity_poly.type
_entity_poly.pdbx_seq_one_letter_code
_entity_poly.pdbx_strand_id
1 'polypeptide(L)'
;MNQQHTAKSTIQLLVTVHMFNNYLNDITGHAIDAGTGAKLLAEGNYFNNVRTPSTGNPDGAAFAPTSSSMNSQCSSTLGRNCVSNRLTGSGSLNNTANSGAISAFTASVVKSASVMDPGAIASYILANAGLGKVN
;
A
#
# COMPACT_ATOMS: atom_id res chain seq x y z
N MET A 1 -17.31 12.29 43.50
CA MET A 1 -16.64 13.01 42.39
C MET A 1 -16.78 12.12 41.16
N ASN A 2 -17.56 12.60 40.18
CA ASN A 2 -17.94 11.87 38.98
C ASN A 2 -16.73 11.65 38.07
N GLN A 3 -16.39 10.39 37.76
CA GLN A 3 -15.60 10.05 36.59
C GLN A 3 -16.56 9.53 35.52
N GLN A 4 -17.34 10.43 34.93
CA GLN A 4 -18.16 10.12 33.76
C GLN A 4 -17.28 10.07 32.52
N HIS A 5 -17.15 8.87 31.98
CA HIS A 5 -17.13 8.53 30.56
C HIS A 5 -16.95 9.71 29.57
N THR A 6 -15.73 9.85 29.05
CA THR A 6 -15.52 10.38 27.70
C THR A 6 -14.69 9.38 26.89
N ALA A 7 -15.25 8.18 26.69
CA ALA A 7 -14.94 7.43 25.48
C ALA A 7 -15.63 8.19 24.35
N LYS A 8 -14.92 9.12 23.70
CA LYS A 8 -15.31 9.59 22.36
C LYS A 8 -15.24 8.36 21.46
N SER A 9 -16.37 7.66 21.32
CA SER A 9 -16.56 6.68 20.26
C SER A 9 -16.73 7.48 18.97
N THR A 10 -15.62 8.00 18.46
CA THR A 10 -15.57 8.54 17.11
C THR A 10 -15.78 7.33 16.20
N ILE A 11 -16.85 7.32 15.43
CA ILE A 11 -17.02 6.35 14.34
C ILE A 11 -15.86 6.60 13.38
N GLN A 12 -14.80 5.80 13.53
CA GLN A 12 -13.64 5.83 12.66
C GLN A 12 -14.02 4.99 11.44
N LEU A 13 -14.26 5.65 10.31
CA LEU A 13 -14.57 4.94 9.07
C LEU A 13 -13.31 4.15 8.67
N LEU A 14 -13.39 2.83 8.79
CA LEU A 14 -12.29 1.95 8.40
C LEU A 14 -12.29 1.83 6.88
N VAL A 15 -11.15 2.14 6.25
CA VAL A 15 -10.94 1.93 4.82
C VAL A 15 -9.76 0.99 4.63
N THR A 16 -10.01 -0.17 4.03
CA THR A 16 -8.97 -1.13 3.64
C THR A 16 -8.65 -0.96 2.16
N VAL A 17 -7.37 -0.76 1.83
CA VAL A 17 -6.91 -0.58 0.45
C VAL A 17 -5.81 -1.59 0.16
N HIS A 18 -6.04 -2.46 -0.82
CA HIS A 18 -5.01 -3.31 -1.40
C HIS A 18 -4.58 -2.72 -2.74
N MET A 19 -3.41 -2.08 -2.76
CA MET A 19 -2.87 -1.37 -3.92
C MET A 19 -1.71 -2.17 -4.51
N PHE A 20 -1.92 -2.80 -5.67
CA PHE A 20 -0.88 -3.61 -6.30
C PHE A 20 -0.78 -3.40 -7.81
N ASN A 21 0.40 -3.65 -8.38
CA ASN A 21 0.72 -3.53 -9.80
C ASN A 21 0.50 -2.12 -10.41
N ASN A 22 0.59 -1.04 -9.64
CA ASN A 22 0.41 0.33 -10.15
C ASN A 22 1.74 0.93 -10.62
N TYR A 23 1.69 1.74 -11.68
CA TYR A 23 2.79 2.60 -12.13
C TYR A 23 2.50 4.06 -11.76
N LEU A 24 3.20 4.57 -10.75
CA LEU A 24 3.09 5.95 -10.29
C LEU A 24 4.25 6.74 -10.87
N ASN A 25 3.97 7.61 -11.82
CA ASN A 25 4.98 8.26 -12.64
C ASN A 25 4.90 9.78 -12.56
N ASP A 26 6.04 10.42 -12.34
CA ASP A 26 6.24 11.87 -12.43
C ASP A 26 5.28 12.68 -11.54
N ILE A 27 5.18 12.27 -10.27
CA ILE A 27 4.35 12.94 -9.27
C ILE A 27 5.22 13.95 -8.51
N THR A 28 4.98 15.24 -8.73
CA THR A 28 5.72 16.34 -8.08
C THR A 28 5.30 16.58 -6.62
N GLY A 29 4.15 16.02 -6.20
CA GLY A 29 3.64 16.05 -4.83
C GLY A 29 3.87 14.74 -4.08
N HIS A 30 2.79 14.20 -3.48
CA HIS A 30 2.80 12.92 -2.78
C HIS A 30 1.85 11.90 -3.39
N ALA A 31 2.10 10.61 -3.15
CA ALA A 31 1.28 9.52 -3.67
C ALA A 31 0.41 8.84 -2.59
N ILE A 32 1.02 8.41 -1.48
CA ILE A 32 0.31 7.73 -0.38
C ILE A 32 0.22 8.66 0.83
N ASP A 33 -1.00 8.89 1.31
CA ASP A 33 -1.29 9.56 2.58
C ASP A 33 -2.28 8.73 3.41
N ALA A 34 -1.76 7.76 4.15
CA ALA A 34 -2.58 6.86 4.97
C ALA A 34 -2.98 7.53 6.28
N GLY A 35 -4.09 8.28 6.26
CA GLY A 35 -4.64 8.95 7.43
C GLY A 35 -5.50 8.07 8.33
N THR A 36 -6.14 8.73 9.31
CA THR A 36 -7.07 8.15 10.29
C THR A 36 -8.02 7.12 9.66
N GLY A 37 -7.98 5.87 10.15
CA GLY A 37 -8.86 4.79 9.70
C GLY A 37 -8.39 4.00 8.47
N ALA A 38 -7.30 4.43 7.81
CA ALA A 38 -6.74 3.70 6.67
C ALA A 38 -5.93 2.47 7.12
N LYS A 39 -6.15 1.34 6.44
CA LYS A 39 -5.30 0.15 6.43
C LYS A 39 -4.88 -0.12 4.99
N LEU A 40 -3.62 0.13 4.67
CA LEU A 40 -3.08 0.00 3.32
C LEU A 40 -2.10 -1.17 3.23
N LEU A 41 -2.27 -2.03 2.24
CA LEU A 41 -1.25 -2.93 1.73
C LEU A 41 -0.88 -2.48 0.31
N ALA A 42 0.36 -2.03 0.12
CA ALA A 42 0.86 -1.59 -1.18
C ALA A 42 2.02 -2.48 -1.64
N GLU A 43 1.83 -3.38 -2.60
CA GLU A 43 2.85 -4.36 -3.02
C GLU A 43 3.00 -4.41 -4.55
N GLY A 44 4.21 -4.69 -5.05
CA GLY A 44 4.47 -4.80 -6.48
C GLY A 44 4.20 -3.52 -7.29
N ASN A 45 4.17 -2.33 -6.67
CA ASN A 45 4.01 -1.07 -7.40
C ASN A 45 5.37 -0.53 -7.86
N TYR A 46 5.37 0.27 -8.92
CA TYR A 46 6.53 1.01 -9.41
C TYR A 46 6.30 2.51 -9.20
N PHE A 47 7.11 3.12 -8.33
CA PHE A 47 7.21 4.57 -8.15
C PHE A 47 8.39 5.11 -8.99
N ASN A 48 8.08 5.92 -10.00
CA ASN A 48 9.05 6.52 -10.90
C ASN A 48 8.97 8.05 -10.84
N ASN A 49 10.04 8.71 -10.43
CA ASN A 49 10.09 10.16 -10.25
C ASN A 49 8.96 10.72 -9.36
N VAL A 50 8.61 10.01 -8.29
CA VAL A 50 7.62 10.45 -7.30
C VAL A 50 8.35 11.16 -6.16
N ARG A 51 8.09 12.47 -5.98
CA ARG A 51 8.79 13.29 -4.96
C ARG A 51 8.57 12.75 -3.54
N THR A 52 7.33 12.43 -3.20
CA THR A 52 6.97 11.90 -1.86
C THR A 52 6.08 10.65 -2.00
N PRO A 53 6.65 9.45 -2.19
CA PRO A 53 5.86 8.23 -2.35
C PRO A 53 4.91 7.95 -1.20
N SER A 54 5.33 8.24 0.04
CA SER A 54 4.47 8.25 1.22
C SER A 54 4.73 9.51 2.05
N THR A 55 3.67 10.17 2.50
CA THR A 55 3.75 11.31 3.44
C THR A 55 4.31 10.91 4.80
N GLY A 56 4.22 9.63 5.15
CA GLY A 56 4.61 9.12 6.46
C GLY A 56 3.57 9.36 7.56
N ASN A 57 2.32 9.67 7.18
CA ASN A 57 1.23 9.94 8.12
C ASN A 57 1.10 8.82 9.18
N PRO A 58 1.17 9.16 10.49
CA PRO A 58 1.10 8.18 11.58
C PRO A 58 -0.33 7.81 11.99
N ASP A 59 -1.36 8.53 11.52
CA ASP A 59 -2.73 8.34 11.97
C ASP A 59 -3.41 7.10 11.33
N GLY A 60 -2.87 6.63 10.20
CA GLY A 60 -3.25 5.38 9.56
C GLY A 60 -2.20 4.28 9.73
N ALA A 61 -2.43 3.14 9.10
CA ALA A 61 -1.44 2.07 9.02
C ALA A 61 -1.21 1.65 7.57
N ALA A 62 0.06 1.62 7.16
CA ALA A 62 0.46 1.18 5.84
C ALA A 62 1.54 0.10 5.92
N PHE A 63 1.42 -0.90 5.05
CA PHE A 63 2.45 -1.87 4.76
C PHE A 63 2.81 -1.79 3.27
N ALA A 64 4.00 -1.26 2.97
CA ALA A 64 4.53 -1.16 1.62
C ALA A 64 5.96 -1.71 1.59
N PRO A 65 6.13 -3.02 1.34
CA PRO A 65 7.44 -3.65 1.49
C PRO A 65 8.39 -3.24 0.37
N THR A 66 9.68 -3.17 0.69
CA THR A 66 10.78 -2.88 -0.25
C THR A 66 11.94 -3.87 -0.10
N SER A 67 11.80 -4.88 0.77
CA SER A 67 12.83 -5.88 1.06
C SER A 67 12.24 -7.27 1.28
N SER A 68 13.07 -8.30 1.11
CA SER A 68 12.68 -9.70 1.35
C SER A 68 12.23 -9.96 2.80
N SER A 69 12.84 -9.28 3.77
CA SER A 69 12.46 -9.38 5.19
C SER A 69 11.05 -8.83 5.44
N MET A 70 10.67 -7.72 4.79
CA MET A 70 9.30 -7.22 4.86
C MET A 70 8.33 -8.15 4.11
N ASN A 71 8.73 -8.65 2.93
CA ASN A 71 7.89 -9.54 2.13
C ASN A 71 7.44 -10.79 2.89
N SER A 72 8.32 -11.37 3.70
CA SER A 72 8.01 -12.60 4.46
C SER A 72 6.95 -12.38 5.54
N GLN A 73 6.75 -11.14 6.02
CA GLN A 73 5.76 -10.82 7.05
C GLN A 73 4.32 -11.05 6.58
N CYS A 74 4.07 -11.08 5.27
CA CYS A 74 2.75 -11.32 4.70
C CYS A 74 2.30 -12.77 4.78
N SER A 75 3.25 -13.72 4.89
CA SER A 75 2.95 -15.16 4.80
C SER A 75 1.96 -15.64 5.86
N SER A 76 2.01 -15.08 7.07
CA SER A 76 1.11 -15.45 8.17
C SER A 76 -0.36 -15.10 7.89
N THR A 77 -0.62 -14.01 7.15
CA THR A 77 -1.96 -13.49 6.92
C THR A 77 -2.48 -13.83 5.53
N LEU A 78 -1.63 -13.63 4.51
CA LEU A 78 -1.99 -13.80 3.11
C LEU A 78 -1.76 -15.24 2.61
N GLY A 79 -0.98 -16.06 3.33
CA GLY A 79 -0.57 -17.38 2.85
C GLY A 79 0.49 -17.34 1.74
N ARG A 80 1.06 -16.16 1.47
CA ARG A 80 2.14 -15.91 0.52
C ARG A 80 3.01 -14.76 0.99
N ASN A 81 4.23 -14.71 0.50
CA ASN A 81 5.06 -13.51 0.62
C ASN A 81 4.41 -12.35 -0.16
N CYS A 82 4.58 -11.13 0.33
CA CYS A 82 4.30 -9.95 -0.48
C CYS A 82 5.37 -9.74 -1.55
N VAL A 83 5.08 -8.87 -2.51
CA VAL A 83 6.06 -8.44 -3.51
C VAL A 83 6.57 -7.03 -3.20
N SER A 84 7.89 -6.84 -3.24
CA SER A 84 8.49 -5.52 -3.02
C SER A 84 7.98 -4.49 -4.02
N ASN A 85 7.83 -3.24 -3.58
CA ASN A 85 7.71 -2.10 -4.47
C ASN A 85 9.07 -1.74 -5.06
N ARG A 86 9.08 -1.16 -6.26
CA ARG A 86 10.26 -0.58 -6.90
C ARG A 86 10.17 0.93 -6.87
N LEU A 87 11.29 1.57 -6.56
CA LEU A 87 11.44 3.02 -6.55
C LEU A 87 12.59 3.40 -7.48
N THR A 88 12.39 4.38 -8.36
CA THR A 88 13.44 4.93 -9.22
C THR A 88 13.25 6.44 -9.32
N GLY A 89 14.33 7.20 -9.11
CA GLY A 89 14.27 8.68 -9.06
C GLY A 89 13.26 9.24 -8.05
N SER A 90 12.80 8.43 -7.09
CA SER A 90 11.70 8.76 -6.17
C SER A 90 12.22 8.92 -4.74
N GLY A 91 11.41 9.58 -3.90
CA GLY A 91 11.63 9.62 -2.45
C GLY A 91 11.43 8.26 -1.78
N SER A 92 11.29 8.25 -0.46
CA SER A 92 11.08 7.03 0.33
C SER A 92 9.61 6.74 0.62
N LEU A 93 9.28 5.47 0.83
CA LEU A 93 8.01 5.03 1.43
C LEU A 93 8.10 5.15 2.96
N ASN A 94 7.99 6.37 3.47
CA ASN A 94 8.07 6.64 4.91
C ASN A 94 6.87 6.06 5.67
N ASN A 95 7.11 5.56 6.89
CA ASN A 95 6.10 5.01 7.81
C ASN A 95 5.22 3.88 7.21
N THR A 96 5.75 3.08 6.29
CA THR A 96 5.00 1.98 5.65
C THR A 96 5.47 0.59 6.04
N ALA A 97 6.14 0.44 7.18
CA ALA A 97 6.60 -0.86 7.70
C ALA A 97 5.70 -1.42 8.80
N ASN A 98 4.43 -1.01 8.85
CA ASN A 98 3.48 -1.46 9.87
C ASN A 98 2.78 -2.75 9.44
N SER A 99 3.34 -3.90 9.83
CA SER A 99 2.78 -5.22 9.51
C SER A 99 1.39 -5.45 10.11
N GLY A 100 1.00 -4.68 11.14
CA GLY A 100 -0.37 -4.66 11.66
C GLY A 100 -1.41 -4.22 10.63
N ALA A 101 -1.02 -3.49 9.58
CA ALA A 101 -1.91 -3.15 8.46
C ALA A 101 -2.35 -4.39 7.67
N ILE A 102 -1.49 -5.42 7.60
CA ILE A 102 -1.75 -6.66 6.84
C ILE A 102 -2.93 -7.44 7.44
N SER A 103 -3.13 -7.36 8.76
CA SER A 103 -4.17 -8.11 9.49
C SER A 103 -5.60 -7.86 8.98
N ALA A 104 -5.85 -6.74 8.32
CA ALA A 104 -7.14 -6.39 7.75
C ALA A 104 -7.47 -7.12 6.43
N PHE A 105 -6.48 -7.79 5.81
CA PHE A 105 -6.58 -8.38 4.47
C PHE A 105 -6.81 -9.91 4.52
N THR A 106 -7.99 -10.31 4.95
CA THR A 106 -8.36 -11.73 5.12
C THR A 106 -9.21 -12.30 3.98
N ALA A 107 -9.76 -11.45 3.10
CA ALA A 107 -10.61 -11.88 2.00
C ALA A 107 -9.83 -12.68 0.96
N SER A 108 -10.42 -13.77 0.44
CA SER A 108 -9.77 -14.65 -0.52
C SER A 108 -9.27 -13.92 -1.76
N VAL A 109 -10.01 -12.92 -2.24
CA VAL A 109 -9.64 -12.09 -3.40
C VAL A 109 -8.32 -11.35 -3.22
N VAL A 110 -7.98 -10.96 -1.98
CA VAL A 110 -6.70 -10.30 -1.67
C VAL A 110 -5.56 -11.32 -1.57
N LYS A 111 -5.84 -12.46 -0.93
CA LYS A 111 -4.86 -13.53 -0.76
C LYS A 111 -4.43 -14.13 -2.10
N SER A 112 -5.38 -14.29 -3.03
CA SER A 112 -5.16 -14.84 -4.36
C SER A 112 -4.75 -13.80 -5.42
N ALA A 113 -4.46 -12.55 -5.04
CA ALA A 113 -4.07 -11.52 -6.00
C ALA A 113 -2.78 -11.89 -6.73
N SER A 114 -2.77 -11.73 -8.06
CA SER A 114 -1.60 -11.93 -8.90
C SER A 114 -0.76 -10.65 -8.92
N VAL A 115 0.28 -10.63 -8.09
CA VAL A 115 1.20 -9.49 -7.97
C VAL A 115 2.43 -9.76 -8.82
N MET A 116 2.69 -8.89 -9.80
CA MET A 116 3.76 -9.05 -10.77
C MET A 116 5.10 -8.58 -10.22
N ASP A 117 6.19 -8.96 -10.87
CA ASP A 117 7.50 -8.35 -10.61
C ASP A 117 7.43 -6.83 -10.87
N PRO A 118 7.85 -5.98 -9.91
CA PRO A 118 7.71 -4.54 -10.04
C PRO A 118 8.53 -3.96 -11.19
N GLY A 119 9.56 -4.66 -11.69
CA GLY A 119 10.33 -4.27 -12.88
C GLY A 119 9.57 -4.40 -14.19
N ALA A 120 8.54 -5.24 -14.26
CA ALA A 120 7.70 -5.41 -15.46
C ALA A 120 6.51 -4.42 -15.51
N ILE A 121 6.21 -3.76 -14.39
CA ILE A 121 4.99 -2.95 -14.21
C ILE A 121 4.93 -1.77 -15.17
N ALA A 122 6.03 -1.02 -15.36
CA ALA A 122 6.02 0.17 -16.22
C ALA A 122 5.61 -0.20 -17.66
N SER A 123 6.25 -1.21 -18.25
CA SER A 123 5.92 -1.68 -19.60
C SER A 123 4.51 -2.23 -19.70
N TYR A 124 4.08 -3.02 -18.70
CA TYR A 124 2.74 -3.60 -18.69
C TYR A 124 1.65 -2.53 -18.61
N ILE A 125 1.78 -1.56 -17.71
CA ILE A 125 0.77 -0.51 -17.53
C ILE A 125 0.71 0.42 -18.75
N LEU A 126 1.85 0.84 -19.30
CA LEU A 126 1.87 1.68 -20.51
C LEU A 126 1.25 0.99 -21.73
N ALA A 127 1.31 -0.34 -21.79
CA ALA A 127 0.69 -1.10 -22.87
C ALA A 127 -0.83 -1.25 -22.70
N ASN A 128 -1.32 -1.39 -21.47
CA ASN A 128 -2.68 -1.90 -21.17
C ASN A 128 -3.61 -0.93 -20.43
N ALA A 129 -3.10 0.14 -19.81
CA ALA A 129 -3.95 1.07 -19.06
C ALA A 129 -4.47 2.20 -19.96
N GLY A 130 -5.73 2.60 -19.73
CA GLY A 130 -6.36 3.74 -20.37
C GLY A 130 -7.45 3.36 -21.39
N LEU A 131 -8.17 4.38 -21.85
CA LEU A 131 -9.28 4.19 -22.79
C LEU A 131 -8.78 3.59 -24.11
N GLY A 132 -9.55 2.66 -24.66
CA GLY A 132 -9.21 1.99 -25.93
C GLY A 132 -8.17 0.87 -25.81
N LYS A 133 -7.67 0.59 -24.60
CA LYS A 133 -6.91 -0.62 -24.30
C LYS A 133 -7.88 -1.70 -23.84
N VAL A 134 -8.00 -2.77 -24.61
CA VAL A 134 -8.83 -3.93 -24.30
C VAL A 134 -7.94 -5.15 -24.46
N ASN A 135 -7.78 -5.89 -23.37
CA ASN A 135 -6.87 -7.02 -23.23
C ASN A 135 -7.61 -8.17 -22.57
#